data_AF-A0A9Q8ZXS8-F1
#
_entry.id   AF-A0A9Q8ZXS8-F1
#
_cell.length_a   1.000
_cell.length_b   1.000
_cell.length_c   1.000
_cell.angle_alpha   90.00
_cell.angle_beta   90.00
_cell.angle_gamma   90.00
#
_symmetry.space_group_name_H-M   'P 1'
#
loop_
_entity.id
_entity.type
_entity.pdbx_description
1 polymer ?
#
loop_
_entity_poly.entity_id
_entity_poly.type
_entity_poly.pdbx_seq_one_letter_code
_entity_poly.pdbx_strand_id
1 'polypeptide(L)'
;MARNDREYWARLRVEPRSQWAAGLAVIAGLAVTLAVIGLLVPGNHFESRANPLYWLLMLPLVWWASELMGFEPLAVQIMPWVTSLAPLGSAICLAVAFSIGEPWQIWLVDFIICICASIGSRMTYRDSLLQREGPSR
;
A
#
# COMPACT_ATOMS: atom_id res chain seq x y z
N MET A 1 26.88 17.96 13.68
CA MET A 1 25.64 18.15 14.45
C MET A 1 24.78 16.93 14.19
N ALA A 2 24.66 16.01 15.16
CA ALA A 2 23.71 14.92 15.04
C ALA A 2 22.32 15.55 14.97
N ARG A 3 21.66 15.38 13.82
CA ARG A 3 20.27 15.80 13.62
C ARG A 3 19.46 15.14 14.75
N ASN A 4 18.64 15.92 15.46
CA ASN A 4 17.81 15.35 16.51
C ASN A 4 16.69 14.55 15.83
N ASP A 5 16.96 13.30 15.45
CA ASP A 5 16.09 12.47 14.61
C ASP A 5 14.65 12.45 15.13
N ARG A 6 14.46 12.55 16.45
CA ARG A 6 13.14 12.65 17.10
C ARG A 6 12.34 13.89 16.68
N GLU A 7 12.97 15.06 16.57
CA GLU A 7 12.28 16.28 16.11
C GLU A 7 11.95 16.23 14.63
N TYR A 8 12.81 15.57 13.83
CA TYR A 8 12.59 15.35 12.41
C TYR A 8 11.36 14.44 12.16
N TRP A 9 11.30 13.29 12.83
CA TRP A 9 10.16 12.38 12.74
C TRP A 9 8.87 12.98 13.32
N ALA A 10 8.97 13.85 14.34
CA ALA A 10 7.82 14.58 14.86
C ALA A 10 7.26 15.60 13.84
N ARG A 11 8.12 16.29 13.09
CA ARG A 11 7.69 17.22 12.03
C ARG A 11 7.02 16.49 10.85
N LEU A 12 7.55 15.34 10.46
CA LEU A 12 6.96 14.47 9.44
C LEU A 12 5.54 14.02 9.80
N ARG A 13 5.28 13.71 11.07
CA ARG A 13 3.94 13.37 11.56
C ARG A 13 2.96 14.53 11.52
N VAL A 14 3.41 15.77 11.46
CA VAL A 14 2.54 16.96 11.42
C VAL A 14 2.30 17.43 9.98
N GLU A 15 3.17 17.05 9.04
CA GLU A 15 3.01 17.44 7.64
C GLU A 15 1.87 16.65 6.97
N PRO A 16 0.78 17.31 6.53
CA PRO A 16 -0.37 16.61 5.96
C PRO A 16 0.01 15.85 4.68
N ARG A 17 0.94 16.38 3.87
CA ARG A 17 1.39 15.73 2.64
C ARG A 17 2.06 14.38 2.89
N SER A 18 2.90 14.30 3.93
CA SER A 18 3.58 13.05 4.30
C SER A 18 2.57 12.01 4.81
N GLN A 19 1.56 12.43 5.58
CA GLN A 19 0.46 11.56 5.99
C GLN A 19 -0.41 11.09 4.81
N TRP A 20 -0.77 11.99 3.89
CA TRP A 20 -1.53 11.63 2.68
C TRP A 20 -0.75 10.66 1.79
N ALA A 21 0.55 10.89 1.60
CA ALA A 21 1.41 10.00 0.83
C ALA A 21 1.42 8.58 1.43
N ALA A 22 1.64 8.48 2.74
CA ALA A 22 1.62 7.22 3.48
C ALA A 22 0.24 6.54 3.43
N GLY A 23 -0.83 7.27 3.71
CA GLY A 23 -2.19 6.75 3.69
C GLY A 23 -2.60 6.21 2.31
N LEU A 24 -2.28 6.93 1.24
CA LEU A 24 -2.54 6.48 -0.13
C LEU A 24 -1.69 5.25 -0.50
N ALA A 25 -0.46 5.14 0.01
CA ALA A 25 0.35 3.94 -0.19
C ALA A 25 -0.24 2.72 0.54
N VAL A 26 -0.76 2.90 1.76
CA VAL A 26 -1.49 1.85 2.49
C VAL A 26 -2.73 1.41 1.71
N ILE A 27 -3.51 2.35 1.16
CA ILE A 27 -4.69 2.03 0.35
C ILE A 27 -4.31 1.23 -0.89
N ALA A 28 -3.24 1.63 -1.60
CA ALA A 28 -2.76 0.88 -2.76
C ALA A 28 -2.29 -0.55 -2.39
N GLY A 29 -1.55 -0.67 -1.28
CA GLY A 29 -1.12 -1.98 -0.77
C GLY A 29 -2.30 -2.86 -0.36
N LEU A 30 -3.32 -2.27 0.28
CA LEU A 30 -4.54 -2.97 0.68
C LEU A 30 -5.33 -3.47 -0.53
N ALA A 31 -5.54 -2.62 -1.54
CA ALA A 31 -6.22 -2.99 -2.78
C ALA A 31 -5.56 -4.23 -3.41
N VAL A 32 -4.24 -4.19 -3.65
CA VAL A 32 -3.52 -5.34 -4.20
C VAL A 32 -3.62 -6.59 -3.33
N THR A 33 -3.53 -6.43 -2.01
CA THR A 33 -3.57 -7.58 -1.10
C THR A 33 -4.95 -8.23 -1.13
N LEU A 34 -6.02 -7.43 -1.17
CA LEU A 34 -7.39 -7.92 -1.30
C LEU A 34 -7.62 -8.61 -2.65
N ALA A 35 -7.07 -8.05 -3.74
CA ALA A 35 -7.12 -8.69 -5.06
C ALA A 35 -6.42 -10.06 -5.06
N VAL A 36 -5.21 -10.14 -4.51
CA VAL A 36 -4.47 -11.42 -4.41
C VAL A 36 -5.23 -12.44 -3.55
N ILE A 37 -5.77 -12.00 -2.41
CA ILE A 37 -6.58 -12.84 -1.53
C ILE A 37 -7.84 -13.33 -2.27
N GLY A 38 -8.53 -12.47 -3.00
CA GLY A 38 -9.74 -12.83 -3.75
C GLY A 38 -9.49 -13.88 -4.83
N LEU A 39 -8.27 -13.96 -5.38
CA LEU A 39 -7.89 -15.00 -6.34
C LEU A 39 -7.47 -16.31 -5.66
N LEU A 40 -6.76 -16.23 -4.54
CA LEU A 40 -6.17 -17.40 -3.88
C LEU A 40 -7.13 -18.09 -2.89
N VAL A 41 -8.05 -17.33 -2.31
CA VAL A 41 -8.99 -17.82 -1.30
C VAL A 41 -10.40 -17.78 -1.87
N PRO A 42 -10.99 -18.93 -2.24
CA PRO A 42 -12.34 -18.96 -2.78
C PRO A 42 -13.38 -18.53 -1.73
N GLY A 43 -14.47 -17.93 -2.20
CA GLY A 43 -15.58 -17.45 -1.37
C GLY A 43 -15.61 -15.93 -1.22
N ASN A 44 -16.72 -15.40 -0.70
CA ASN A 44 -16.87 -13.97 -0.49
C ASN A 44 -15.90 -13.49 0.61
N HIS A 45 -15.43 -12.24 0.57
CA HIS A 45 -14.44 -11.71 1.52
C HIS A 45 -14.79 -11.91 3.00
N PHE A 46 -16.08 -11.95 3.36
CA PHE A 46 -16.52 -12.25 4.72
C PHE A 46 -16.29 -13.71 5.12
N GLU A 47 -16.49 -14.64 4.19
CA GLU A 47 -16.26 -16.08 4.37
C GLU A 47 -14.76 -16.40 4.37
N SER A 48 -13.98 -15.69 3.55
CA SER A 48 -12.52 -15.83 3.46
C SER A 48 -11.82 -15.58 4.79
N ARG A 49 -12.41 -14.79 5.70
CA ARG A 49 -11.83 -14.48 7.03
C ARG A 49 -11.69 -15.70 7.94
N ALA A 50 -12.47 -16.75 7.70
CA ALA A 50 -12.34 -18.01 8.41
C ALA A 50 -11.12 -18.82 7.95
N ASN A 51 -10.57 -18.51 6.76
CA ASN A 51 -9.40 -19.18 6.23
C ASN A 51 -8.11 -18.58 6.83
N PRO A 52 -7.24 -19.38 7.48
CA PRO A 52 -5.98 -18.88 8.04
C PRO A 52 -5.05 -18.25 6.99
N LEU A 53 -5.13 -18.67 5.71
CA LEU A 53 -4.37 -18.07 4.61
C LEU A 53 -4.71 -16.59 4.40
N TYR A 54 -5.96 -16.19 4.66
CA TYR A 54 -6.37 -14.78 4.59
C TYR A 54 -5.52 -13.92 5.53
N TRP A 55 -5.37 -14.37 6.78
CA TRP A 55 -4.61 -13.65 7.79
C TRP A 55 -3.11 -13.68 7.52
N LEU A 56 -2.59 -14.82 7.05
CA LEU A 56 -1.18 -14.93 6.66
C LEU A 56 -0.81 -13.96 5.53
N LEU A 57 -1.71 -13.74 4.56
CA LEU A 57 -1.50 -12.79 3.47
C LEU A 57 -1.68 -11.33 3.92
N MET A 58 -2.53 -11.07 4.91
CA MET A 58 -2.72 -9.72 5.47
C MET A 58 -1.60 -9.29 6.42
N LEU A 59 -0.94 -10.21 7.13
CA LEU A 59 0.09 -9.89 8.13
C LEU A 59 1.23 -8.99 7.60
N PRO A 60 1.84 -9.27 6.43
CA PRO A 60 2.88 -8.41 5.87
C PRO A 60 2.39 -6.99 5.61
N LEU A 61 1.16 -6.84 5.11
CA LEU A 61 0.56 -5.53 4.85
C LEU A 61 0.30 -4.78 6.15
N VAL A 62 -0.29 -5.43 7.15
CA VAL A 62 -0.60 -4.80 8.44
C VAL A 62 0.67 -4.35 9.15
N TRP A 63 1.71 -5.19 9.15
CA TRP A 63 3.01 -4.84 9.69
C TRP A 63 3.60 -3.63 8.96
N TRP A 64 3.70 -3.69 7.63
CA TRP A 64 4.25 -2.59 6.84
C TRP A 64 3.44 -1.29 6.97
N ALA A 65 2.11 -1.36 7.01
CA ALA A 65 1.24 -0.20 7.18
C ALA A 65 1.42 0.44 8.57
N SER A 66 1.55 -0.37 9.63
CA SER A 66 1.82 0.12 10.99
C SER A 66 3.16 0.86 11.06
N GLU A 67 4.21 0.26 10.50
CA GLU A 67 5.55 0.85 10.44
C GLU A 67 5.57 2.13 9.59
N LEU A 68 4.86 2.13 8.45
CA LEU A 68 4.77 3.29 7.57
C LEU A 68 4.02 4.46 8.23
N MET A 69 2.94 4.19 8.95
CA MET A 69 2.21 5.22 9.72
C MET A 69 3.00 5.70 10.95
N GLY A 70 3.89 4.86 11.49
CA GLY A 70 4.91 5.25 12.46
C GLY A 70 6.04 6.09 11.87
N PHE A 71 6.11 6.18 10.53
CA PHE A 71 7.22 6.73 9.76
C PHE A 71 8.56 6.04 10.06
N GLU A 72 8.55 4.74 10.26
CA GLU A 72 9.77 3.95 10.46
C GLU A 72 10.60 3.90 9.15
N PRO A 73 11.93 4.02 9.24
CA PRO A 73 12.80 4.29 8.08
C PRO A 73 12.75 3.17 7.03
N LEU A 74 12.65 1.91 7.45
CA LEU A 74 12.57 0.76 6.54
C LEU A 74 11.27 0.79 5.72
N ALA A 75 10.13 1.04 6.37
CA ALA A 75 8.83 1.07 5.70
C ALA A 75 8.74 2.21 4.68
N VAL A 76 9.30 3.38 5.03
CA VAL A 76 9.41 4.54 4.13
C VAL A 76 10.33 4.23 2.94
N GLN A 77 11.46 3.54 3.15
CA GLN A 77 12.37 3.17 2.05
C GLN A 77 11.72 2.21 1.05
N ILE A 78 10.87 1.29 1.52
CA ILE A 78 10.24 0.28 0.68
C ILE A 78 8.96 0.81 0.00
N MET A 79 8.38 1.91 0.51
CA MET A 79 7.14 2.52 -0.01
C MET A 79 7.15 2.83 -1.52
N PRO A 80 8.20 3.40 -2.13
CA PRO A 80 8.25 3.61 -3.57
C PRO A 80 8.16 2.30 -4.35
N TRP A 81 8.73 1.22 -3.85
CA TRP A 81 8.66 -0.10 -4.48
C TRP A 81 7.26 -0.67 -4.41
N VAL A 82 6.63 -0.66 -3.24
CA VAL A 82 5.26 -1.17 -3.04
C VAL A 82 4.27 -0.43 -3.92
N THR A 83 4.31 0.91 -3.92
CA THR A 83 3.42 1.73 -4.75
C THR A 83 3.66 1.57 -6.26
N SER A 84 4.83 1.09 -6.68
CA SER A 84 5.11 0.80 -8.09
C SER A 84 4.65 -0.59 -8.51
N LEU A 85 4.81 -1.56 -7.61
CA LEU A 85 4.48 -2.96 -7.85
C LEU A 85 2.99 -3.23 -7.65
N ALA A 86 2.30 -2.46 -6.81
CA ALA A 86 0.88 -2.65 -6.54
C ALA A 86 0.03 -2.55 -7.82
N PRO A 87 0.14 -1.52 -8.69
CA PRO A 87 -0.59 -1.52 -9.96
C PRO A 87 -0.31 -2.73 -10.85
N LEU A 88 0.94 -3.23 -10.86
CA LEU A 88 1.28 -4.43 -11.63
C LEU A 88 0.62 -5.69 -11.05
N GLY A 89 0.63 -5.84 -9.73
CA GLY A 89 -0.04 -6.93 -9.04
C GLY A 89 -1.55 -6.93 -9.29
N SER A 90 -2.21 -5.77 -9.17
CA SER A 90 -3.65 -5.64 -9.40
C SER A 90 -3.99 -5.84 -10.90
N ALA A 91 -3.14 -5.39 -11.83
CA ALA A 91 -3.30 -5.68 -13.26
C ALA A 91 -3.22 -7.19 -13.57
N ILE A 92 -2.27 -7.90 -12.95
CA ILE A 92 -2.17 -9.35 -13.08
C ILE A 92 -3.43 -10.01 -12.51
N CYS A 93 -3.91 -9.56 -11.35
CA CYS A 93 -5.10 -10.12 -10.74
C CYS A 93 -6.34 -9.92 -11.63
N LEU A 94 -6.49 -8.73 -12.20
CA LEU A 94 -7.53 -8.41 -13.18
C LEU A 94 -7.44 -9.31 -14.42
N ALA A 95 -6.25 -9.50 -14.98
CA ALA A 95 -6.03 -10.36 -16.15
C ALA A 95 -6.38 -11.83 -15.85
N VAL A 96 -6.00 -12.33 -14.67
CA VAL A 96 -6.35 -13.68 -14.22
C VAL A 96 -7.86 -13.80 -14.04
N ALA A 97 -8.51 -12.85 -13.37
CA ALA A 97 -9.96 -12.82 -13.18
C ALA A 97 -10.73 -12.85 -14.52
N PHE A 98 -10.26 -12.08 -15.51
CA PHE A 98 -10.79 -12.14 -16.88
C PHE A 98 -10.63 -13.52 -17.50
N SER A 99 -9.49 -14.20 -17.28
CA SER A 99 -9.21 -15.51 -17.87
C SER A 99 -10.05 -16.65 -17.27
N ILE A 100 -10.42 -16.54 -15.98
CA ILE A 100 -11.22 -17.56 -15.27
C ILE A 100 -12.74 -17.27 -15.31
N GLY A 101 -13.16 -16.15 -15.92
CA GLY A 101 -14.57 -15.80 -16.10
C GLY A 101 -15.26 -15.23 -14.85
N GLU A 102 -14.49 -14.74 -13.88
CA GLU A 102 -15.03 -14.02 -12.72
C GLU A 102 -15.64 -12.66 -13.13
N PRO A 103 -16.58 -12.09 -12.35
CA PRO A 103 -17.15 -10.77 -12.60
C PRO A 103 -16.07 -9.68 -12.56
N TRP A 104 -15.56 -9.33 -13.74
CA TRP A 104 -14.43 -8.42 -13.95
C TRP A 104 -14.66 -7.01 -13.40
N GLN A 105 -15.92 -6.59 -13.17
CA GLN A 105 -16.23 -5.25 -12.69
C GLN A 105 -15.60 -4.97 -11.32
N ILE A 106 -15.62 -5.94 -10.41
CA ILE A 106 -15.06 -5.79 -9.06
C ILE A 106 -13.54 -5.62 -9.15
N TRP A 107 -12.89 -6.44 -9.98
CA TRP A 107 -11.46 -6.41 -10.25
C TRP A 107 -11.02 -5.12 -10.93
N LEU A 108 -11.83 -4.59 -11.85
CA LEU A 108 -11.55 -3.32 -12.52
C LEU A 108 -11.65 -2.15 -11.54
N VAL A 109 -12.65 -2.14 -10.66
CA VAL A 109 -12.79 -1.12 -9.61
C VAL A 109 -11.60 -1.15 -8.66
N ASP A 110 -11.19 -2.33 -8.20
CA ASP A 110 -9.97 -2.49 -7.38
C ASP A 110 -8.74 -1.91 -8.10
N PHE A 111 -8.55 -2.28 -9.37
CA PHE A 111 -7.43 -1.80 -10.18
C PHE A 111 -7.41 -0.28 -10.34
N ILE A 112 -8.57 0.34 -10.58
CA ILE A 112 -8.70 1.80 -10.66
C ILE A 112 -8.33 2.44 -9.31
N ILE A 113 -8.85 1.92 -8.20
CA ILE A 113 -8.52 2.41 -6.86
C ILE A 113 -7.03 2.28 -6.60
N CYS A 114 -6.43 1.12 -6.91
CA CYS A 114 -5.01 0.86 -6.73
C CYS A 114 -4.14 1.83 -7.54
N ILE A 115 -4.48 2.10 -8.81
CA ILE A 115 -3.77 3.07 -9.66
C ILE A 115 -3.92 4.48 -9.10
N CYS A 116 -5.14 4.93 -8.82
CA CYS A 116 -5.39 6.28 -8.31
C CYS A 116 -4.65 6.51 -6.98
N ALA A 117 -4.68 5.53 -6.07
CA ALA A 117 -3.95 5.59 -4.81
C ALA A 117 -2.43 5.58 -5.01
N SER A 118 -1.91 4.77 -5.93
CA SER A 118 -0.47 4.72 -6.22
C SER A 118 0.05 6.01 -6.85
N ILE A 119 -0.70 6.59 -7.80
CA ILE A 119 -0.38 7.88 -8.42
C ILE A 119 -0.46 8.99 -7.38
N GLY A 120 -1.56 9.06 -6.62
CA GLY A 120 -1.75 10.06 -5.58
C GLY A 120 -0.65 9.99 -4.52
N SER A 121 -0.30 8.79 -4.08
CA SER A 121 0.80 8.57 -3.14
C SER A 121 2.12 9.08 -3.72
N ARG A 122 2.46 8.75 -4.97
CA ARG A 122 3.69 9.23 -5.62
C ARG A 122 3.74 10.74 -5.84
N MET A 123 2.62 11.36 -6.25
CA MET A 123 2.55 12.80 -6.43
C MET A 123 2.77 13.52 -5.09
N THR A 124 2.14 13.03 -4.03
CA THR A 124 2.26 13.64 -2.70
C THR A 124 3.62 13.35 -2.07
N TYR A 125 4.19 12.16 -2.32
CA TYR A 125 5.54 11.77 -1.92
C TYR A 125 6.60 12.66 -2.56
N ARG A 126 6.46 12.97 -3.87
CA ARG A 126 7.39 13.85 -4.60
C ARG A 126 7.52 15.25 -3.99
N ASP A 127 6.43 15.75 -3.44
CA ASP A 127 6.35 17.08 -2.84
C ASP A 127 6.50 17.08 -1.31
N SER A 128 6.78 15.91 -0.70
CA SER A 128 6.84 15.74 0.75
C SER A 128 8.27 15.80 1.31
N LEU A 129 8.37 16.06 2.61
CA LEU A 129 9.63 16.01 3.34
C LEU A 129 10.25 14.60 3.36
N LEU A 130 9.46 13.54 3.18
CA LEU A 130 9.95 12.15 3.08
C LEU A 130 10.95 11.96 1.93
N GLN A 131 10.70 12.57 0.77
CA GLN A 131 11.62 12.46 -0.36
C GLN A 131 12.84 13.38 -0.19
N ARG A 132 12.61 14.60 0.32
CA ARG A 132 13.67 15.62 0.42
C ARG A 132 14.70 15.30 1.49
N GLU A 133 14.25 14.70 2.59
CA GLU A 133 15.03 14.54 3.82
C GLU A 133 15.19 13.08 4.23
N GLY A 134 14.76 12.14 3.38
CA GLY A 134 14.57 10.72 3.69
C GLY A 134 15.75 10.01 4.38
N PRO A 135 15.51 8.81 4.93
CA PRO A 135 16.30 8.16 5.99
C PRO A 135 17.77 7.84 5.65
N SER A 136 18.24 8.17 4.45
CA SER A 136 19.62 7.98 3.98
C SER A 136 20.41 9.30 3.88
N ARG A 137 19.95 10.41 4.47
CA ARG A 137 20.67 11.70 4.53
C ARG A 137 20.86 12.23 5.95
#